data_AF-A0A4Z1EMR0-F1
#
_entry.id   AF-A0A4Z1EMR0-F1
#
_cell.length_a   1.000
_cell.length_b   1.000
_cell.length_c   1.000
_cell.angle_alpha   90.00
_cell.angle_beta   90.00
_cell.angle_gamma   90.00
#
_symmetry.space_group_name_H-M   'P 1'
#
loop_
_entity.id
_entity.type
_entity.pdbx_description
1 polymer ?
#
loop_
_entity_poly.entity_id
_entity_poly.type
_entity_poly.pdbx_seq_one_letter_code
_entity_poly.pdbx_strand_id
1 'polypeptide(L)'
;MLDLPTAQSILITFPLKGKGQSKSLVKLYQDTHSLESIENHGTLTSFQFIQLGSTGIFTIPGQSTWVTRHSSYDSADDRAVAEDELLGLGGCVLNLSGLWGGERDPKHWIERVAGSKEMLGSKKSLHMVHGLDVSRGVVGVIGNWEKARGQRFILTDLMVYDWWSLILGYAGELDAENGDGKMEGRQIKWIGELMKEHDVKALPRSMDDLGRCYDSREFWESFEVMPVRSRI
;
A
#
# COMPACT_ATOMS: atom_id res chain seq x y z
N MET A 1 -24.40 -24.88 -16.11
CA MET A 1 -23.16 -24.39 -15.46
C MET A 1 -22.83 -23.11 -16.22
N LEU A 2 -22.76 -21.96 -15.56
CA LEU A 2 -22.37 -20.71 -16.24
C LEU A 2 -20.86 -20.77 -16.40
N ASP A 3 -20.40 -21.07 -17.62
CA ASP A 3 -18.97 -20.99 -17.95
C ASP A 3 -18.57 -19.52 -17.90
N LEU A 4 -17.69 -19.17 -16.95
CA LEU A 4 -17.13 -17.83 -16.87
C LEU A 4 -16.15 -17.65 -18.03
N PRO A 5 -16.15 -16.49 -18.70
CA PRO A 5 -15.22 -16.23 -19.79
C PRO A 5 -13.78 -16.24 -19.27
N THR A 6 -12.86 -16.71 -20.10
CA THR A 6 -11.42 -16.65 -19.79
C THR A 6 -10.97 -15.21 -19.63
N ALA A 7 -10.45 -14.87 -18.45
CA ALA A 7 -9.82 -13.58 -18.20
C ALA A 7 -8.35 -13.59 -18.68
N GLN A 8 -7.97 -12.55 -19.41
CA GLN A 8 -6.58 -12.29 -19.79
C GLN A 8 -5.73 -11.87 -18.58
N SER A 9 -6.30 -11.00 -17.74
CA SER A 9 -5.63 -10.38 -16.60
C SER A 9 -6.30 -10.82 -15.30
N ILE A 10 -5.50 -11.34 -14.38
CA ILE A 10 -5.94 -11.93 -13.13
C ILE A 10 -5.40 -11.10 -11.98
N LEU A 11 -6.28 -10.47 -11.22
CA LEU A 11 -5.93 -9.70 -10.02
C LEU A 11 -6.08 -10.58 -8.77
N ILE A 12 -4.98 -10.82 -8.07
CA ILE A 12 -4.93 -11.54 -6.81
C ILE A 12 -5.02 -10.51 -5.67
N THR A 13 -6.18 -10.45 -5.01
CA THR A 13 -6.49 -9.46 -3.96
C THR A 13 -6.34 -9.98 -2.53
N PHE A 14 -6.03 -11.26 -2.38
CA PHE A 14 -5.81 -11.92 -1.09
C PHE A 14 -4.33 -12.30 -0.93
N PRO A 15 -3.82 -12.36 0.32
CA PRO A 15 -2.42 -12.63 0.55
C PRO A 15 -2.07 -14.07 0.19
N LEU A 16 -1.06 -14.24 -0.67
CA LEU A 16 -0.33 -15.49 -0.83
C LEU A 16 0.83 -15.54 0.16
N LYS A 17 1.14 -16.73 0.67
CA LYS A 17 2.16 -16.93 1.71
C LYS A 17 2.98 -18.20 1.49
N GLY A 18 4.29 -18.07 1.64
CA GLY A 18 5.24 -19.15 1.53
C GLY A 18 5.37 -19.68 0.10
N LYS A 19 6.07 -20.80 -0.02
CA LYS A 19 6.43 -21.41 -1.31
C LYS A 19 5.25 -22.18 -1.92
N GLY A 20 5.10 -22.11 -3.23
CA GLY A 20 4.19 -22.94 -4.02
C GLY A 20 2.78 -22.39 -4.21
N GLN A 21 2.35 -21.37 -3.46
CA GLN A 21 1.01 -20.82 -3.59
C GLN A 21 0.80 -20.10 -4.93
N SER A 22 1.75 -19.23 -5.31
CA SER A 22 1.71 -18.49 -6.57
C SER A 22 1.80 -19.47 -7.75
N LYS A 23 2.70 -20.44 -7.68
CA LYS A 23 2.83 -21.49 -8.70
C LYS A 23 1.57 -22.32 -8.86
N SER A 24 0.93 -22.71 -7.75
CA SER A 24 -0.30 -23.51 -7.78
C SER A 24 -1.44 -22.73 -8.43
N LEU A 25 -1.62 -21.45 -8.05
CA LEU A 25 -2.66 -20.59 -8.60
C LEU A 25 -2.46 -20.36 -10.11
N VAL A 26 -1.24 -19.98 -10.52
CA VAL A 26 -0.89 -19.76 -11.93
C VAL A 26 -1.12 -21.02 -12.76
N LYS A 27 -0.62 -22.17 -12.27
CA LYS A 27 -0.76 -23.45 -12.96
C LYS A 27 -2.22 -23.87 -13.11
N LEU A 28 -3.01 -23.84 -12.02
CA LEU A 28 -4.41 -24.26 -12.07
C LEU A 28 -5.22 -23.42 -13.05
N TYR A 29 -4.97 -22.10 -13.11
CA TYR A 29 -5.66 -21.23 -14.06
C TYR A 29 -5.25 -21.55 -15.51
N GLN A 30 -3.95 -21.73 -15.77
CA GLN A 30 -3.42 -22.12 -17.09
C GLN A 30 -3.90 -23.50 -17.56
N ASP A 31 -4.04 -24.45 -16.64
CA ASP A 31 -4.52 -25.80 -16.96
C ASP A 31 -6.02 -25.84 -17.28
N THR A 32 -6.78 -24.82 -16.86
CA THR A 32 -8.25 -24.77 -17.00
C THR A 32 -8.75 -23.70 -17.98
N HIS A 33 -7.88 -22.82 -18.47
CA HIS A 33 -8.24 -21.74 -19.38
C HIS A 33 -7.22 -21.65 -20.53
N SER A 34 -7.72 -21.37 -21.74
CA SER A 34 -6.88 -21.15 -22.92
C SER A 34 -6.98 -19.70 -23.39
N LEU A 35 -5.83 -19.06 -23.67
CA LEU A 35 -5.81 -17.73 -24.31
C LEU A 35 -6.47 -17.73 -25.70
N GLU A 36 -6.47 -18.88 -26.39
CA GLU A 36 -7.11 -19.02 -27.71
C GLU A 36 -8.62 -18.81 -27.64
N SER A 37 -9.23 -19.00 -26.47
CA SER A 37 -10.66 -18.76 -26.24
C SER A 37 -11.03 -17.28 -26.12
N ILE A 38 -10.04 -16.38 -26.03
CA ILE A 38 -10.26 -14.93 -25.97
C ILE A 38 -10.36 -14.41 -27.42
N GLU A 39 -11.50 -13.83 -27.78
CA GLU A 39 -11.67 -13.14 -29.07
C GLU A 39 -10.66 -12.01 -29.20
N ASN A 40 -9.98 -11.92 -30.35
CA ASN A 40 -8.91 -10.94 -30.60
C ASN A 40 -7.74 -11.00 -29.60
N HIS A 41 -7.37 -12.20 -29.09
CA HIS A 41 -6.21 -12.40 -28.20
C HIS A 41 -4.87 -11.85 -28.73
N GLY A 42 -4.79 -11.43 -30.00
CA GLY A 42 -3.67 -10.68 -30.55
C GLY A 42 -2.34 -11.43 -30.38
N THR A 43 -1.28 -10.69 -30.01
CA THR A 43 0.06 -11.22 -29.77
C THR A 43 0.28 -11.69 -28.33
N LEU A 44 -0.77 -11.94 -27.54
CA LEU A 44 -0.62 -12.38 -26.15
C LEU A 44 -0.03 -13.79 -26.08
N THR A 45 1.11 -13.90 -25.38
CA THR A 45 1.81 -15.17 -25.17
C THR A 45 1.60 -15.75 -23.78
N SER A 46 0.99 -15.00 -22.85
CA SER A 46 0.78 -15.41 -21.46
C SER A 46 -0.33 -14.61 -20.78
N PHE A 47 -1.02 -15.25 -19.82
CA PHE A 47 -1.90 -14.55 -18.88
C PHE A 47 -1.14 -13.52 -18.03
N GLN A 48 -1.84 -12.48 -17.60
CA GLN A 48 -1.26 -11.37 -16.83
C GLN A 48 -1.68 -11.48 -15.36
N PHE A 49 -0.80 -12.03 -14.52
CA PHE A 49 -1.07 -12.14 -13.09
C PHE A 49 -0.54 -10.93 -12.33
N ILE A 50 -1.43 -10.22 -11.65
CA ILE A 50 -1.11 -9.06 -10.82
C ILE A 50 -1.48 -9.42 -9.38
N GLN A 51 -0.53 -9.33 -8.46
CA GLN A 51 -0.77 -9.54 -7.03
C GLN A 51 -0.72 -8.23 -6.26
N LEU A 52 -1.71 -8.00 -5.42
CA LEU A 52 -1.66 -6.94 -4.40
C LEU A 52 -0.82 -7.43 -3.22
N GLY A 53 0.41 -6.92 -3.14
CA GLY A 53 1.35 -7.16 -2.05
C GLY A 53 1.21 -6.12 -0.92
N SER A 54 2.14 -6.16 0.02
CA SER A 54 2.22 -5.20 1.13
C SER A 54 3.58 -4.54 1.19
N THR A 55 3.65 -3.22 1.41
CA THR A 55 4.96 -2.55 1.63
C THR A 55 5.62 -2.94 2.97
N GLY A 56 4.92 -3.69 3.82
CA GLY A 56 5.44 -4.18 5.11
C GLY A 56 6.75 -4.95 5.00
N ILE A 57 7.00 -5.63 3.87
CA ILE A 57 8.25 -6.38 3.61
C ILE A 57 9.48 -5.46 3.56
N PHE A 58 9.30 -4.17 3.29
CA PHE A 58 10.38 -3.18 3.24
C PHE A 58 10.67 -2.55 4.62
N THR A 59 10.20 -3.15 5.72
CA THR A 59 10.47 -2.69 7.10
C THR A 59 11.80 -3.21 7.60
N ILE A 60 12.90 -2.75 7.00
CA ILE A 60 14.25 -3.20 7.34
C ILE A 60 14.94 -2.19 8.28
N PRO A 61 15.39 -2.61 9.48
CA PRO A 61 16.17 -1.76 10.37
C PRO A 61 17.47 -1.28 9.71
N GLY A 62 17.81 0.00 9.90
CA GLY A 62 19.07 0.58 9.39
C GLY A 62 19.08 0.92 7.90
N GLN A 63 17.95 0.78 7.20
CA GLN A 63 17.80 1.21 5.81
C GLN A 63 17.75 2.75 5.70
N SER A 64 17.99 3.27 4.49
CA SER A 64 17.80 4.68 4.16
C SER A 64 16.40 5.17 4.51
N THR A 65 16.31 6.47 4.88
CA THR A 65 15.05 7.18 5.09
C THR A 65 14.11 6.99 3.90
N TRP A 66 14.61 7.23 2.69
CA TRP A 66 13.86 7.01 1.45
C TRP A 66 14.01 5.57 0.97
N VAL A 67 12.87 4.87 0.88
CA VAL A 67 12.75 3.47 0.50
C VAL A 67 12.05 3.38 -0.85
N THR A 68 12.73 2.77 -1.81
CA THR A 68 12.22 2.53 -3.17
C THR A 68 11.94 1.04 -3.35
N ARG A 69 11.36 0.66 -4.50
CA ARG A 69 11.19 -0.75 -4.89
C ARG A 69 12.51 -1.52 -5.05
N HIS A 70 13.65 -0.83 -5.14
CA HIS A 70 14.99 -1.41 -5.26
C HIS A 70 15.71 -1.51 -3.91
N SER A 71 15.10 -1.00 -2.84
CA SER A 71 15.61 -1.13 -1.49
C SER A 71 15.51 -2.57 -0.98
N SER A 72 16.28 -2.89 0.06
CA SER A 72 16.22 -4.19 0.72
C SER A 72 14.84 -4.44 1.30
N TYR A 73 14.42 -5.70 1.23
CA TYR A 73 13.18 -6.20 1.83
C TYR A 73 13.45 -7.54 2.54
N ASP A 74 12.53 -7.94 3.40
CA ASP A 74 12.62 -9.18 4.15
C ASP A 74 12.24 -10.35 3.24
N SER A 75 13.25 -10.97 2.62
CA SER A 75 13.05 -12.14 1.76
C SER A 75 12.63 -13.41 2.52
N ALA A 76 12.64 -13.38 3.86
CA ALA A 76 12.14 -14.47 4.69
C ALA A 76 10.66 -14.27 5.08
N ASP A 77 10.07 -13.09 4.84
CA ASP A 77 8.63 -12.88 5.01
C ASP A 77 7.85 -13.79 4.06
N ASP A 78 6.89 -14.55 4.58
CA ASP A 78 6.09 -15.48 3.80
C ASP A 78 5.43 -14.83 2.57
N ARG A 79 5.00 -13.56 2.68
CA ARG A 79 4.44 -12.84 1.53
C ARG A 79 5.52 -12.55 0.49
N ALA A 80 6.71 -12.12 0.93
CA ALA A 80 7.82 -11.87 0.02
C ALA A 80 8.21 -13.13 -0.75
N VAL A 81 8.23 -14.30 -0.09
CA VAL A 81 8.48 -15.60 -0.74
C VAL A 81 7.45 -15.90 -1.84
N ALA A 82 6.16 -15.69 -1.57
CA ALA A 82 5.10 -15.91 -2.56
C ALA A 82 5.15 -14.88 -3.70
N GLU A 83 5.43 -13.61 -3.38
CA GLU A 83 5.62 -12.55 -4.36
C GLU A 83 6.80 -12.85 -5.29
N ASP A 84 7.95 -13.24 -4.75
CA ASP A 84 9.15 -13.60 -5.53
C ASP A 84 8.88 -14.81 -6.44
N GLU A 85 8.11 -15.80 -5.98
CA GLU A 85 7.66 -16.92 -6.81
C GLU A 85 6.79 -16.45 -7.99
N LEU A 86 5.85 -15.52 -7.75
CA LEU A 86 5.01 -14.97 -8.80
C LEU A 86 5.81 -14.16 -9.84
N LEU A 87 6.75 -13.34 -9.37
CA LEU A 87 7.65 -12.56 -10.23
C LEU A 87 8.48 -13.48 -11.14
N GLY A 88 8.98 -14.59 -10.60
CA GLY A 88 9.71 -15.61 -11.37
C GLY A 88 8.87 -16.33 -12.43
N LEU A 89 7.54 -16.29 -12.32
CA LEU A 89 6.59 -16.79 -13.32
C LEU A 89 6.15 -15.72 -14.33
N GLY A 90 6.74 -14.54 -14.28
CA GLY A 90 6.41 -13.40 -15.16
C GLY A 90 5.23 -12.56 -14.69
N GLY A 91 4.72 -12.78 -13.48
CA GLY A 91 3.68 -11.94 -12.88
C GLY A 91 4.21 -10.57 -12.43
N CYS A 92 3.30 -9.71 -11.96
CA CYS A 92 3.60 -8.40 -11.41
C CYS A 92 3.10 -8.31 -9.97
N VAL A 93 3.84 -7.63 -9.10
CA VAL A 93 3.46 -7.39 -7.71
C VAL A 93 3.32 -5.88 -7.46
N LEU A 94 2.19 -5.47 -6.91
CA LEU A 94 1.94 -4.11 -6.46
C LEU A 94 1.89 -4.09 -4.93
N ASN A 95 3.01 -3.77 -4.27
CA ASN A 95 3.07 -3.65 -2.82
C ASN A 95 2.35 -2.38 -2.38
N LEU A 96 1.16 -2.55 -1.82
CA LEU A 96 0.33 -1.45 -1.35
C LEU A 96 0.81 -0.97 0.03
N SER A 97 0.83 0.35 0.20
CA SER A 97 0.85 0.97 1.53
C SER A 97 -0.53 0.86 2.20
N GLY A 98 -0.80 1.61 3.27
CA GLY A 98 -2.07 1.53 3.97
C GLY A 98 -3.25 1.82 3.03
N LEU A 99 -4.12 0.83 2.82
CA LEU A 99 -5.29 0.99 1.97
C LEU A 99 -6.38 1.79 2.68
N TRP A 100 -6.87 2.85 2.05
CA TRP A 100 -8.01 3.65 2.52
C TRP A 100 -9.05 3.92 1.43
N GLY A 101 -10.21 4.44 1.85
CA GLY A 101 -11.39 4.70 1.02
C GLY A 101 -12.55 3.76 1.35
N GLY A 102 -13.78 4.21 1.06
CA GLY A 102 -15.00 3.50 1.48
C GLY A 102 -15.09 3.43 3.01
N GLU A 103 -15.27 2.24 3.56
CA GLU A 103 -15.32 2.02 5.02
C GLU A 103 -13.94 2.10 5.71
N ARG A 104 -12.85 2.11 4.93
CA ARG A 104 -11.49 2.20 5.46
C ARG A 104 -11.07 3.66 5.61
N ASP A 105 -11.43 4.23 6.75
CA ASP A 105 -11.09 5.60 7.11
C ASP A 105 -10.01 5.64 8.22
N PRO A 106 -8.84 6.26 7.98
CA PRO A 106 -7.77 6.39 8.97
C PRO A 106 -8.18 7.10 10.26
N LYS A 107 -9.17 8.00 10.22
CA LYS A 107 -9.65 8.71 11.42
C LYS A 107 -10.19 7.76 12.48
N HIS A 108 -10.79 6.65 12.07
CA HIS A 108 -11.31 5.63 12.98
C HIS A 108 -10.22 4.73 13.58
N TRP A 109 -8.96 4.90 13.19
CA TRP A 109 -7.85 4.10 13.73
C TRP A 109 -7.18 4.76 14.92
N ILE A 110 -7.48 6.04 15.22
CA ILE A 110 -6.76 6.86 16.20
C ILE A 110 -6.73 6.20 17.57
N GLU A 111 -7.86 5.74 18.11
CA GLU A 111 -7.90 5.07 19.43
C GLU A 111 -7.02 3.81 19.47
N ARG A 112 -6.98 3.06 18.36
CA ARG A 112 -6.13 1.86 18.26
C ARG A 112 -4.64 2.21 18.15
N VAL A 113 -4.30 3.27 17.44
CA VAL A 113 -2.89 3.63 17.20
C VAL A 113 -2.32 4.55 18.29
N ALA A 114 -3.14 5.34 18.96
CA ALA A 114 -2.76 6.39 19.89
C ALA A 114 -3.65 6.37 21.15
N GLY A 115 -3.88 5.19 21.71
CA GLY A 115 -4.67 5.01 22.94
C GLY A 115 -3.98 5.50 24.23
N SER A 116 -2.67 5.76 24.18
CA SER A 116 -1.90 6.38 25.26
C SER A 116 -0.89 7.39 24.72
N LYS A 117 -0.38 8.28 25.58
CA LYS A 117 0.67 9.25 25.21
C LYS A 117 1.94 8.55 24.74
N GLU A 118 2.32 7.44 25.39
CA GLU A 118 3.49 6.64 25.02
C GLU A 118 3.31 6.01 23.64
N MET A 119 2.13 5.44 23.37
CA MET A 119 1.81 4.90 22.05
C MET A 119 1.87 5.98 20.97
N LEU A 120 1.29 7.16 21.25
CA LEU A 120 1.32 8.31 20.34
C LEU A 120 2.75 8.83 20.12
N GLY A 121 3.57 8.92 21.17
CA GLY A 121 4.97 9.34 21.10
C GLY A 121 5.81 8.42 20.23
N SER A 122 5.50 7.12 20.20
CA SER A 122 6.17 6.14 19.33
C SER A 122 5.78 6.24 17.85
N LYS A 123 4.72 6.99 17.50
CA LYS A 123 4.25 7.07 16.11
C LYS A 123 5.13 7.98 15.26
N LYS A 124 5.32 7.52 14.03
CA LYS A 124 6.21 8.09 13.02
C LYS A 124 5.43 8.31 11.72
N SER A 125 6.03 8.05 10.56
CA SER A 125 5.35 8.16 9.27
C SER A 125 4.19 7.18 9.10
N LEU A 126 3.16 7.63 8.36
CA LEU A 126 2.11 6.82 7.77
C LEU A 126 2.14 7.03 6.25
N HIS A 127 1.93 5.95 5.50
CA HIS A 127 1.84 6.00 4.04
C HIS A 127 0.57 5.29 3.63
N MET A 128 -0.14 5.89 2.69
CA MET A 128 -1.46 5.46 2.31
C MET A 128 -1.59 5.38 0.80
N VAL A 129 -2.57 4.63 0.33
CA VAL A 129 -3.01 4.63 -1.06
C VAL A 129 -4.52 4.40 -1.08
N HIS A 130 -5.24 5.22 -1.84
CA HIS A 130 -6.70 5.11 -1.93
C HIS A 130 -7.10 3.96 -2.87
N GLY A 131 -8.21 3.27 -2.60
CA GLY A 131 -8.70 2.18 -3.47
C GLY A 131 -8.92 2.58 -4.93
N LEU A 132 -9.38 3.81 -5.18
CA LEU A 132 -9.46 4.39 -6.53
C LEU A 132 -8.08 4.43 -7.22
N ASP A 133 -7.04 4.88 -6.53
CA ASP A 133 -5.70 5.00 -7.10
C ASP A 133 -5.07 3.62 -7.33
N VAL A 134 -5.35 2.65 -6.45
CA VAL A 134 -5.01 1.23 -6.70
C VAL A 134 -5.69 0.72 -7.98
N SER A 135 -6.99 0.97 -8.15
CA SER A 135 -7.72 0.52 -9.34
C SER A 135 -7.17 1.12 -10.63
N ARG A 136 -6.82 2.41 -10.61
CA ARG A 136 -6.16 3.10 -11.73
C ARG A 136 -4.79 2.51 -12.02
N GLY A 137 -4.02 2.22 -10.97
CA GLY A 137 -2.73 1.55 -11.09
C GLY A 137 -2.84 0.18 -11.75
N VAL A 138 -3.82 -0.63 -11.35
CA VAL A 138 -4.08 -1.95 -11.96
C VAL A 138 -4.43 -1.80 -13.45
N VAL A 139 -5.30 -0.86 -13.82
CA VAL A 139 -5.64 -0.61 -15.22
C VAL A 139 -4.42 -0.13 -16.02
N GLY A 140 -3.59 0.76 -15.44
CA GLY A 140 -2.34 1.22 -16.06
C GLY A 140 -1.36 0.07 -16.32
N VAL A 141 -1.24 -0.86 -15.38
CA VAL A 141 -0.44 -2.09 -15.51
C VAL A 141 -0.96 -2.99 -16.62
N ILE A 142 -2.27 -3.23 -16.68
CA ILE A 142 -2.90 -4.06 -17.73
C ILE A 142 -2.63 -3.45 -19.11
N GLY A 143 -2.78 -2.13 -19.25
CA GLY A 143 -2.54 -1.42 -20.50
C GLY A 143 -1.07 -1.39 -20.95
N ASN A 144 -0.12 -1.60 -20.03
CA ASN A 144 1.32 -1.52 -20.29
C ASN A 144 2.07 -2.74 -19.72
N TRP A 145 1.52 -3.95 -19.94
CA TRP A 145 1.97 -5.17 -19.28
C TRP A 145 3.48 -5.46 -19.40
N GLU A 146 4.09 -5.16 -20.54
CA GLU A 146 5.53 -5.42 -20.73
C GLU A 146 6.42 -4.61 -19.78
N LYS A 147 5.98 -3.42 -19.32
CA LYS A 147 6.67 -2.65 -18.28
C LYS A 147 6.53 -3.30 -16.88
N ALA A 148 5.52 -4.15 -16.69
CA ALA A 148 5.14 -4.74 -15.40
C ALA A 148 5.60 -6.20 -15.24
N ARG A 149 5.82 -6.91 -16.34
CA ARG A 149 6.16 -8.34 -16.37
C ARG A 149 7.41 -8.62 -15.52
N GLY A 150 7.27 -9.47 -14.50
CA GLY A 150 8.35 -9.82 -13.58
C GLY A 150 8.79 -8.67 -12.66
N GLN A 151 8.00 -7.60 -12.55
CA GLN A 151 8.34 -6.41 -11.77
C GLN A 151 7.50 -6.29 -10.49
N ARG A 152 8.17 -5.86 -9.42
CA ARG A 152 7.57 -5.46 -8.13
C ARG A 152 7.54 -3.94 -8.00
N PHE A 153 6.41 -3.31 -7.73
CA PHE A 153 6.30 -1.87 -7.49
C PHE A 153 5.78 -1.55 -6.07
N ILE A 154 6.14 -0.37 -5.57
CA ILE A 154 5.58 0.20 -4.33
C ILE A 154 4.48 1.20 -4.71
N LEU A 155 3.31 1.12 -4.08
CA LEU A 155 2.18 2.03 -4.31
C LEU A 155 1.85 2.84 -3.06
N THR A 156 2.04 4.16 -3.16
CA THR A 156 1.59 5.17 -2.20
C THR A 156 0.94 6.33 -2.94
N ASP A 157 0.16 7.15 -2.25
CA ASP A 157 -0.43 8.40 -2.74
C ASP A 157 0.57 9.57 -2.86
N LEU A 158 1.88 9.27 -2.81
CA LEU A 158 3.01 10.22 -2.82
C LEU A 158 3.13 11.10 -1.56
N MET A 159 2.35 10.82 -0.51
CA MET A 159 2.42 11.56 0.75
C MET A 159 3.14 10.76 1.84
N VAL A 160 3.92 11.47 2.66
CA VAL A 160 4.43 10.98 3.94
C VAL A 160 3.66 11.71 5.03
N TYR A 161 2.72 11.02 5.66
CA TYR A 161 1.89 11.62 6.70
C TYR A 161 2.55 11.50 8.06
N ASP A 162 2.41 12.54 8.88
CA ASP A 162 2.74 12.51 10.30
C ASP A 162 1.48 12.20 11.12
N TRP A 163 1.50 11.10 11.88
CA TRP A 163 0.39 10.75 12.79
C TRP A 163 -0.01 11.89 13.72
N TRP A 164 0.94 12.70 14.21
CA TRP A 164 0.61 13.82 15.09
C TRP A 164 -0.16 14.90 14.32
N SER A 165 0.26 15.19 13.08
CA SER A 165 -0.42 16.15 12.21
C SER A 165 -1.83 15.67 11.83
N LEU A 166 -1.99 14.37 11.52
CA LEU A 166 -3.28 13.79 11.17
C LEU A 166 -4.26 13.86 12.35
N ILE A 167 -3.83 13.43 13.53
CA ILE A 167 -4.69 13.44 14.73
C ILE A 167 -5.11 14.87 15.07
N LEU A 168 -4.20 15.84 14.97
CA LEU A 168 -4.55 17.25 15.18
C LEU A 168 -5.56 17.75 14.14
N GLY A 169 -5.45 17.31 12.88
CA GLY A 169 -6.40 17.63 11.80
C GLY A 169 -7.79 17.01 12.02
N TYR A 170 -7.87 15.77 12.49
CA TYR A 170 -9.13 15.06 12.70
C TYR A 170 -9.87 15.46 13.98
N ALA A 171 -9.17 16.01 14.98
CA ALA A 171 -9.74 16.15 16.31
C ALA A 171 -11.02 16.99 16.33
N GLY A 172 -11.06 18.11 15.59
CA GLY A 172 -12.27 18.93 15.49
C GLY A 172 -13.43 18.25 14.78
N GLU A 173 -13.15 17.43 13.75
CA GLU A 173 -14.18 16.66 13.04
C GLU A 173 -14.75 15.55 13.93
N LEU A 174 -13.89 14.82 14.63
CA LEU A 174 -14.30 13.71 15.50
C LEU A 174 -15.03 14.19 16.76
N ASP A 175 -14.62 15.30 17.36
CA ASP A 175 -15.33 15.87 18.51
C ASP A 175 -16.71 16.40 18.08
N ALA A 176 -16.86 16.93 16.86
CA ALA A 176 -18.15 17.31 16.29
C ALA A 176 -19.04 16.11 15.96
N GLU A 177 -18.47 15.02 15.44
CA GLU A 177 -19.19 13.78 15.12
C GLU A 177 -19.67 13.04 16.38
N ASN A 178 -18.84 12.98 17.43
CA ASN A 178 -19.14 12.24 18.66
C ASN A 178 -19.87 13.09 19.72
N GLY A 179 -19.74 14.41 19.66
CA GLY A 179 -20.39 15.35 20.57
C GLY A 179 -19.89 15.32 22.02
N ASP A 180 -18.70 14.76 22.29
CA ASP A 180 -18.19 14.56 23.66
C ASP A 180 -16.90 15.32 24.00
N GLY A 181 -16.25 15.96 23.03
CA GLY A 181 -15.04 16.77 23.24
C GLY A 181 -13.84 16.00 23.83
N LYS A 182 -13.86 14.66 23.76
CA LYS A 182 -12.86 13.84 24.44
C LYS A 182 -11.49 13.86 23.75
N MET A 183 -11.43 14.16 22.46
CA MET A 183 -10.18 14.17 21.71
C MET A 183 -9.35 15.43 22.02
N GLU A 184 -10.00 16.59 22.09
CA GLU A 184 -9.41 17.84 22.58
C GLU A 184 -8.78 17.67 23.97
N GLY A 185 -9.46 16.98 24.89
CA GLY A 185 -8.98 16.77 26.26
C GLY A 185 -7.84 15.75 26.43
N ARG A 186 -7.58 14.89 25.44
CA ARG A 186 -6.60 13.78 25.55
C ARG A 186 -5.52 13.85 24.48
N GLN A 187 -5.81 13.43 23.26
CA GLN A 187 -4.80 13.25 22.23
C GLN A 187 -4.18 14.59 21.79
N ILE A 188 -4.97 15.67 21.66
CA ILE A 188 -4.41 17.01 21.34
C ILE A 188 -3.46 17.48 22.43
N LYS A 189 -3.86 17.34 23.70
CA LYS A 189 -3.02 17.68 24.85
C LYS A 189 -1.70 16.90 24.82
N TRP A 190 -1.76 15.59 24.57
CA TRP A 190 -0.57 14.75 24.46
C TRP A 190 0.34 15.18 23.30
N ILE A 191 -0.21 15.56 22.14
CA ILE A 191 0.58 16.10 21.03
C ILE A 191 1.33 17.35 21.49
N GLY A 192 0.67 18.32 22.14
CA GLY A 192 1.32 19.52 22.64
C GLY A 192 2.44 19.26 23.66
N GLU A 193 2.21 18.31 24.57
CA GLU A 193 3.23 17.87 25.52
C GLU A 193 4.42 17.20 24.82
N LEU A 194 4.16 16.27 23.90
CA LEU A 194 5.19 15.57 23.12
C LEU A 194 5.98 16.54 22.24
N MET A 195 5.32 17.53 21.63
CA MET A 195 5.99 18.57 20.86
C MET A 195 6.98 19.34 21.74
N LYS A 196 6.59 19.71 22.96
CA LYS A 196 7.48 20.37 23.92
C LYS A 196 8.61 19.46 24.40
N GLU A 197 8.32 18.20 24.70
CA GLU A 197 9.31 17.21 25.18
C GLU A 197 10.38 16.90 24.13
N HIS A 198 10.02 16.92 22.85
CA HIS A 198 10.90 16.59 21.74
C HIS A 198 11.40 17.80 20.93
N ASP A 199 11.22 19.03 21.42
CA ASP A 199 11.57 20.29 20.73
C ASP A 199 11.01 20.41 19.30
N VAL A 200 9.81 19.85 19.07
CA VAL A 200 9.12 19.94 17.78
C VAL A 200 8.37 21.28 17.71
N LYS A 201 8.87 22.18 16.86
CA LYS A 201 8.34 23.56 16.75
C LYS A 201 7.04 23.66 15.96
N ALA A 202 6.82 22.77 14.99
CA ALA A 202 5.64 22.73 14.15
C ALA A 202 5.45 21.33 13.55
N LEU A 203 4.22 21.05 13.09
CA LEU A 203 3.86 19.83 12.37
C LEU A 203 3.61 20.14 10.88
N PRO A 204 3.85 19.19 9.97
CA PRO A 204 4.39 17.84 10.22
C PRO A 204 5.85 17.87 10.66
N ARG A 205 6.28 16.85 11.41
CA ARG A 205 7.70 16.64 11.75
C ARG A 205 8.56 16.42 10.49
N SER A 206 9.88 16.60 10.62
CA SER A 206 10.81 16.40 9.51
C SER A 206 10.82 14.93 9.06
N MET A 207 11.23 14.67 7.81
CA MET A 207 11.34 13.29 7.31
C MET A 207 12.35 12.46 8.10
N ASP A 208 13.42 13.09 8.60
CA ASP A 208 14.40 12.44 9.47
C ASP A 208 13.77 12.02 10.81
N ASP A 209 12.92 12.89 11.38
CA ASP A 209 12.18 12.56 12.61
C ASP A 209 11.12 11.48 12.37
N LEU A 210 10.48 11.48 11.21
CA LEU A 210 9.46 10.50 10.79
C LEU A 210 10.07 9.16 10.34
N GLY A 211 11.38 9.13 10.07
CA GLY A 211 12.09 7.94 9.64
C GLY A 211 11.68 7.50 8.23
N ARG A 212 11.19 6.26 8.10
CA ARG A 212 10.93 5.67 6.79
C ARG A 212 9.97 6.52 5.94
N CYS A 213 10.32 6.70 4.68
CA CYS A 213 9.57 7.40 3.64
C CYS A 213 9.54 6.55 2.36
N TYR A 214 8.37 6.19 1.84
CA TYR A 214 8.29 5.44 0.57
C TYR A 214 8.32 6.38 -0.63
N ASP A 215 9.21 6.09 -1.57
CA ASP A 215 9.25 6.73 -2.88
C ASP A 215 8.63 5.79 -3.92
N SER A 216 7.41 6.12 -4.35
CA SER A 216 6.63 5.37 -5.34
C SER A 216 6.59 6.03 -6.71
N ARG A 217 7.39 7.10 -6.96
CA ARG A 217 7.36 7.87 -8.21
C ARG A 217 7.57 7.00 -9.44
N GLU A 218 8.50 6.05 -9.37
CA GLU A 218 8.81 5.14 -10.47
C GLU A 218 7.59 4.38 -10.98
N PHE A 219 6.66 3.98 -10.10
CA PHE A 219 5.42 3.32 -10.52
C PHE A 219 4.56 4.28 -11.35
N TRP A 220 4.27 5.45 -10.79
CA TRP A 220 3.40 6.45 -11.40
C TRP A 220 3.95 6.94 -12.75
N GLU A 221 5.27 7.16 -12.82
CA GLU A 221 5.98 7.50 -14.06
C GLU A 221 5.93 6.37 -15.09
N SER A 222 6.19 5.12 -14.68
CA SER A 222 6.23 3.96 -15.59
C SER A 222 4.90 3.71 -16.29
N PHE A 223 3.79 3.91 -15.59
CA PHE A 223 2.44 3.61 -16.07
C PHE A 223 1.65 4.86 -16.49
N GLU A 224 2.29 6.03 -16.48
CA GLU A 224 1.72 7.31 -16.91
C GLU A 224 0.38 7.63 -16.23
N VAL A 225 0.29 7.27 -14.96
CA VAL A 225 -0.85 7.51 -14.08
C VAL A 225 -0.36 8.23 -12.82
N MET A 226 -1.21 9.04 -12.21
CA MET A 226 -0.91 9.74 -10.95
C MET A 226 -2.03 9.49 -9.94
N PRO A 227 -1.72 9.42 -8.62
CA PRO A 227 -2.75 9.33 -7.60
C PRO A 227 -3.60 10.60 -7.59
N VAL A 228 -4.91 10.46 -7.39
CA VAL A 228 -5.87 11.58 -7.31
C VAL A 228 -6.60 11.64 -5.97
N ARG A 229 -6.19 10.81 -5.01
CA ARG A 229 -6.68 10.81 -3.64
C ARG A 229 -5.48 10.73 -2.70
N SER A 230 -5.04 11.91 -2.25
CA SER A 230 -3.87 12.11 -1.38
C SER A 230 -4.17 13.03 -0.20
N ARG A 231 -5.44 13.11 0.22
CA ARG A 231 -5.89 13.84 1.39
C ARG A 231 -6.74 12.92 2.23
N ILE A 232 -6.09 12.32 3.23
CA ILE A 232 -6.75 11.58 4.31
C ILE A 232 -7.12 12.53 5.42
#